data_AF-A0A3M6K832-F1
#
_entry.id   AF-A0A3M6K832-F1
#
_cell.length_a   1.000
_cell.length_b   1.000
_cell.length_c   1.000
_cell.angle_alpha   90.00
_cell.angle_beta   90.00
_cell.angle_gamma   90.00
#
_symmetry.space_group_name_H-M   'P 1'
#
loop_
_entity.id
_entity.type
_entity.pdbx_description
1 polymer ?
#
loop_
_entity_poly.entity_id
_entity_poly.type
_entity_poly.pdbx_seq_one_letter_code
_entity_poly.pdbx_strand_id
1 'polypeptide(L)'
;MGLSIFKISILLIIIGASGTGIIFSEADRTSELMSLKQTESDQIGMFFEENDIGYFTITISEFQGQGVYYRVVDENYDTISKGIAETKMSIRYFDVKESGIYT
;
A
#
# COMPACT_ATOMS: atom_id res chain seq x y z
N MET A 1 8.55 -7.95 -46.83
CA MET A 1 8.00 -6.70 -46.25
C MET A 1 8.53 -6.59 -44.83
N GLY A 2 9.59 -5.82 -44.60
CA GLY A 2 10.18 -5.66 -43.26
C GLY A 2 9.27 -4.82 -42.36
N LEU A 3 9.26 -5.11 -41.05
CA LEU A 3 8.60 -4.22 -40.10
C LEU A 3 9.34 -2.88 -40.10
N SER A 4 8.60 -1.79 -40.31
CA SER A 4 9.12 -0.44 -40.10
C SER A 4 9.45 -0.24 -38.62
N ILE A 5 10.52 0.50 -38.34
CA ILE A 5 10.95 0.90 -36.99
C ILE A 5 9.76 1.49 -36.21
N PHE A 6 8.90 2.28 -36.86
CA PHE A 6 7.71 2.84 -36.24
C PHE A 6 6.74 1.79 -35.68
N LYS A 7 6.53 0.69 -36.43
CA LYS A 7 5.67 -0.42 -36.00
C LYS A 7 6.28 -1.19 -34.83
N ILE A 8 7.61 -1.36 -34.84
CA ILE A 8 8.35 -2.00 -33.76
C ILE A 8 8.23 -1.17 -32.47
N SER A 9 8.40 0.16 -32.57
CA SER A 9 8.26 1.06 -31.42
C SER A 9 6.87 1.04 -30.80
N ILE A 10 5.81 1.05 -31.61
CA ILE A 10 4.43 0.92 -31.13
C ILE A 10 4.23 -0.40 -30.40
N LEU A 11 4.74 -1.51 -30.96
CA LEU A 11 4.61 -2.83 -30.34
C LEU A 11 5.27 -2.88 -28.96
N LEU A 12 6.48 -2.32 -28.85
CA LEU A 12 7.22 -2.26 -27.58
C LEU A 12 6.49 -1.41 -26.53
N ILE A 13 5.87 -0.29 -26.91
CA ILE A 13 5.07 0.53 -25.99
C ILE A 13 3.88 -0.25 -25.45
N ILE A 14 3.16 -0.96 -26.32
CA ILE A 14 2.00 -1.76 -25.92
C ILE A 14 2.41 -2.86 -24.93
N ILE A 15 3.48 -3.59 -25.25
CA ILE A 15 4.00 -4.65 -24.36
C ILE A 15 4.45 -4.06 -23.02
N GLY A 16 5.19 -2.95 -23.03
CA GLY A 16 5.66 -2.29 -21.81
C GLY A 16 4.50 -1.82 -20.92
N ALA A 17 3.52 -1.12 -21.50
CA ALA A 17 2.36 -0.62 -20.75
C ALA A 17 1.45 -1.75 -20.24
N SER A 18 1.31 -2.83 -21.01
CA SER A 18 0.52 -4.00 -20.58
C SER A 18 1.24 -4.76 -19.47
N GLY A 19 2.57 -4.90 -19.58
CA GLY A 19 3.41 -5.55 -18.58
C GLY A 19 3.38 -4.82 -17.24
N THR A 20 3.53 -3.49 -17.23
CA THR A 20 3.42 -2.72 -15.99
C THR A 20 2.02 -2.84 -15.39
N GLY A 21 0.97 -2.81 -16.21
CA GLY A 21 -0.40 -3.01 -15.75
C GLY A 21 -0.62 -4.34 -15.03
N ILE A 22 -0.05 -5.44 -15.56
CA ILE A 22 -0.14 -6.77 -14.94
C ILE A 22 0.59 -6.79 -13.59
N ILE A 23 1.85 -6.32 -13.53
CA ILE A 23 2.65 -6.30 -12.30
C ILE A 23 1.96 -5.47 -11.20
N PHE A 24 1.38 -4.32 -11.54
CA PHE A 24 0.66 -3.49 -10.55
C PHE A 24 -0.73 -4.05 -10.19
N SER A 25 -1.34 -4.87 -11.05
CA SER A 25 -2.61 -5.52 -10.76
C SER A 25 -2.46 -6.75 -9.86
N GLU A 26 -1.28 -7.36 -9.84
CA GLU A 26 -0.95 -8.52 -9.00
C GLU A 26 -0.51 -8.09 -7.58
N ALA A 27 -0.24 -6.80 -7.37
CA ALA A 27 -0.03 -6.25 -6.04
C ALA A 27 -1.36 -6.28 -5.26
N ASP A 28 -1.44 -7.15 -4.25
CA ASP A 28 -2.58 -7.21 -3.34
C ASP A 28 -2.74 -5.86 -2.64
N ARG A 29 -3.86 -5.19 -2.95
CA ARG A 29 -4.23 -3.91 -2.35
C ARG A 29 -5.52 -4.09 -1.58
N THR A 30 -5.41 -4.33 -0.29
CA THR A 30 -6.56 -4.20 0.62
C THR A 30 -6.76 -2.71 0.92
N SER A 31 -7.94 -2.21 0.61
CA SER A 31 -8.37 -0.87 1.00
C SER A 31 -9.67 -0.97 1.77
N GLU A 32 -9.69 -0.50 3.01
CA GLU A 32 -10.88 -0.50 3.85
C GLU A 32 -11.21 0.93 4.29
N LEU A 33 -12.50 1.27 4.23
CA LEU A 33 -13.01 2.56 4.70
C LEU A 33 -13.43 2.41 6.14
N MET A 34 -12.66 2.98 7.05
CA MET A 34 -12.97 3.01 8.48
C MET A 34 -13.72 4.28 8.85
N SER A 35 -14.83 4.14 9.58
CA SER A 35 -15.51 5.26 10.23
C SER A 35 -15.26 5.19 11.73
N LEU A 36 -14.27 5.93 12.21
CA LEU A 36 -13.82 5.91 13.61
C LEU A 36 -14.36 7.13 14.37
N LYS A 37 -15.00 6.90 15.53
CA LYS A 37 -15.12 7.95 16.56
C LYS A 37 -13.82 8.07 17.36
N GLN A 38 -13.68 9.15 18.13
CA GLN A 38 -12.48 9.44 18.93
C GLN A 38 -12.05 8.34 19.91
N THR A 39 -12.97 7.47 20.35
CA THR A 39 -12.70 6.37 21.28
C THR A 39 -12.73 5.00 20.60
N GLU A 40 -12.90 4.95 19.28
CA GLU A 40 -12.98 3.72 18.51
C GLU A 40 -11.63 3.49 17.80
N SER A 41 -11.30 2.22 17.62
CA SER A 41 -10.15 1.77 16.85
C SER A 41 -10.61 0.64 15.95
N ASP A 42 -9.91 0.44 14.84
CA ASP A 42 -10.16 -0.64 13.91
C ASP A 42 -8.82 -1.17 13.39
N GLN A 43 -8.84 -2.32 12.72
CA GLN A 43 -7.63 -3.06 12.34
C GLN A 43 -7.79 -3.74 10.97
N ILE A 44 -6.72 -3.78 10.18
CA ILE A 44 -6.69 -4.45 8.88
C ILE A 44 -5.49 -5.38 8.86
N GLY A 45 -5.73 -6.67 8.72
CA GLY A 45 -4.68 -7.66 8.52
C GLY A 45 -4.35 -7.82 7.03
N MET A 46 -3.07 -7.88 6.69
CA MET A 46 -2.58 -8.24 5.37
C MET A 46 -1.38 -9.17 5.50
N PHE A 47 -1.35 -10.21 4.65
CA PHE A 47 -0.20 -11.10 4.56
C PHE A 47 0.90 -10.47 3.70
N PHE A 48 2.14 -10.54 4.17
CA PHE A 48 3.33 -10.12 3.44
C PHE A 48 4.35 -11.27 3.41
N GLU A 49 5.18 -11.30 2.37
CA GLU A 49 6.31 -12.23 2.28
C GLU A 49 7.60 -11.62 2.86
N GLU A 50 8.51 -12.47 3.32
CA GLU A 50 9.81 -12.06 3.83
C GLU A 50 10.56 -11.20 2.80
N ASN A 51 11.12 -10.07 3.25
CA ASN A 51 11.82 -9.07 2.44
C ASN A 51 10.92 -8.23 1.51
N ASP A 52 9.60 -8.29 1.67
CA ASP A 52 8.70 -7.32 1.06
C ASP A 52 8.88 -5.90 1.65
N ILE A 53 8.36 -4.92 0.92
CA ILE A 53 8.18 -3.55 1.41
C ILE A 53 6.69 -3.31 1.61
N GLY A 54 6.26 -3.31 2.86
CA GLY A 54 4.89 -2.97 3.23
C GLY A 54 4.65 -1.47 3.13
N TYR A 55 3.44 -1.08 2.70
CA TYR A 55 3.02 0.31 2.75
C TYR A 55 1.54 0.43 3.10
N PHE A 56 1.19 1.53 3.76
CA PHE A 56 -0.21 1.87 4.01
C PHE A 56 -0.44 3.37 3.78
N THR A 57 -1.68 3.69 3.41
CA THR A 57 -2.13 5.07 3.19
C THR A 57 -3.27 5.39 4.12
N ILE A 58 -3.12 6.42 4.94
CA ILE A 58 -4.20 6.96 5.77
C ILE A 58 -4.72 8.22 5.09
N THR A 59 -6.02 8.24 4.80
CA THR A 59 -6.72 9.42 4.29
C THR A 59 -7.79 9.83 5.30
N ILE A 60 -7.68 11.05 5.84
CA ILE A 60 -8.63 11.61 6.79
C ILE A 60 -9.60 12.50 6.00
N SER A 61 -10.81 12.00 5.77
CA SER A 61 -11.91 12.81 5.24
C SER A 61 -12.20 13.96 6.20
N GLU A 62 -12.42 15.16 5.66
CA GLU A 62 -12.75 16.35 6.46
C GLU A 62 -11.69 16.69 7.54
N PHE A 63 -10.40 16.58 7.21
CA PHE A 63 -9.31 16.93 8.13
C PHE A 63 -9.45 18.34 8.75
N GLN A 64 -9.64 18.42 10.07
CA GLN A 64 -9.77 19.65 10.86
C GLN A 64 -8.56 19.89 11.79
N GLY A 65 -7.40 19.30 11.50
CA GLY A 65 -6.20 19.42 12.35
C GLY A 65 -6.08 18.36 13.44
N GLN A 66 -7.00 17.39 13.51
CA GLN A 66 -6.89 16.22 14.40
C GLN A 66 -6.18 15.08 13.67
N GLY A 67 -5.17 14.49 14.30
CA GLY A 67 -4.43 13.36 13.76
C GLY A 67 -5.02 12.01 14.14
N VAL A 68 -4.73 10.99 13.33
CA VAL A 68 -5.09 9.60 13.61
C VAL A 68 -3.83 8.83 14.05
N TYR A 69 -3.90 8.19 15.21
CA TYR A 69 -2.85 7.29 15.65
C TYR A 69 -2.90 5.99 14.87
N TYR A 70 -1.74 5.49 14.43
CA TYR A 70 -1.60 4.18 13.80
C TYR A 70 -0.51 3.37 14.49
N ARG A 71 -0.64 2.05 14.38
CA ARG A 71 0.37 1.07 14.77
C ARG A 71 0.31 -0.09 13.79
N VAL A 72 1.47 -0.52 13.32
CA VAL A 72 1.66 -1.75 12.57
C VAL A 72 2.34 -2.76 13.48
N VAL A 73 1.77 -3.94 13.57
CA VAL A 73 2.32 -5.08 14.32
C VAL A 73 2.49 -6.31 13.43
N ASP A 74 3.40 -7.21 13.79
CA ASP A 74 3.50 -8.54 13.19
C ASP A 74 2.56 -9.56 13.87
N GLU A 75 2.65 -10.83 13.46
CA GLU A 75 1.84 -11.92 14.01
C GLU A 75 2.06 -12.15 15.52
N ASN A 76 3.23 -11.77 16.04
CA ASN A 76 3.55 -11.87 17.47
C ASN A 76 3.08 -10.63 18.25
N TYR A 77 2.39 -9.70 17.58
CA TYR A 77 1.98 -8.40 18.09
C TYR A 77 3.17 -7.47 18.45
N ASP A 78 4.36 -7.75 17.93
CA ASP A 78 5.51 -6.88 18.10
C ASP A 78 5.33 -5.63 17.23
N THR A 79 5.60 -4.46 17.81
CA THR A 79 5.40 -3.19 17.10
C THR A 79 6.50 -2.95 16.08
N ILE A 80 6.12 -2.95 14.81
CA ILE A 80 7.00 -2.70 13.67
C ILE A 80 7.08 -1.20 13.37
N SER A 81 5.93 -0.52 13.41
CA SER A 81 5.84 0.92 13.17
C SER A 81 4.69 1.53 13.97
N LYS A 82 4.80 2.80 14.35
CA LYS A 82 3.72 3.57 14.96
C LYS A 82 3.91 5.05 14.75
N GLY A 83 2.83 5.81 14.82
CA GLY A 83 2.89 7.26 14.69
C GLY A 83 1.52 7.91 14.70
N ILE A 84 1.50 9.21 14.40
CA ILE A 84 0.28 9.98 14.22
C ILE A 84 0.28 10.55 12.80
N ALA A 85 -0.79 10.33 12.07
CA ALA A 85 -1.05 10.95 10.78
C ALA A 85 -1.75 12.30 11.02
N GLU A 86 -0.99 13.39 11.01
CA GLU A 86 -1.50 14.77 11.23
C GLU A 86 -1.73 15.53 9.92
N THR A 87 -1.95 14.81 8.82
CA THR A 87 -2.19 15.38 7.50
C THR A 87 -3.43 14.75 6.89
N LYS A 88 -4.08 15.45 5.95
CA LYS A 88 -5.23 14.93 5.20
C LYS A 88 -4.95 13.58 4.54
N MET A 89 -3.71 13.38 4.09
CA MET A 89 -3.24 12.12 3.50
C MET A 89 -1.81 11.88 3.95
N SER A 90 -1.50 10.65 4.35
CA SER A 90 -0.16 10.22 4.69
C SER A 90 0.11 8.83 4.14
N ILE A 91 1.32 8.63 3.62
CA ILE A 91 1.82 7.34 3.16
C ILE A 91 2.99 6.98 4.07
N ARG A 92 3.06 5.72 4.48
CA ARG A 92 4.11 5.16 5.31
C ARG A 92 4.55 3.82 4.73
N TYR A 93 5.83 3.53 4.90
CA TYR A 93 6.47 2.30 4.47
C TYR A 93 7.11 1.63 5.67
N PHE A 94 7.22 0.31 5.63
CA PHE A 94 7.93 -0.48 6.62
C PHE A 94 8.55 -1.71 5.95
N ASP A 95 9.67 -2.15 6.48
CA ASP A 95 10.36 -3.36 6.00
C ASP A 95 9.70 -4.61 6.61
N VAL A 96 9.39 -5.58 5.77
CA VAL A 96 8.85 -6.88 6.19
C VAL A 96 10.02 -7.81 6.48
N LYS A 97 10.16 -8.22 7.74
CA LYS A 97 11.30 -9.03 8.19
C LYS A 97 11.05 -10.52 8.08
N GLU A 98 9.81 -10.96 8.22
CA GLU A 98 9.39 -12.36 8.23
C GLU A 98 8.05 -12.46 7.50
N SER A 99 7.83 -13.54 6.75
CA SER A 99 6.52 -13.77 6.12
C SER A 99 5.44 -13.93 7.19
N GLY A 100 4.28 -13.30 7.01
CA GLY A 100 3.19 -13.39 7.96
C GLY A 100 2.14 -12.29 7.80
N ILE A 101 1.13 -12.33 8.65
CA ILE A 101 0.08 -11.31 8.75
C ILE A 101 0.59 -10.13 9.58
N TYR A 102 0.55 -8.95 8.98
CA TYR A 102 0.77 -7.67 9.65
C TYR A 102 -0.57 -6.95 9.81
N THR A 103 -0.77 -6.29 10.96
CA THR A 103 -2.01 -5.59 11.32
C THR A 103 -1.77 -4.15 11.75
#